data_AF-A0A2G8KFD4-F1
#
_entry.id   AF-A0A2G8KFD4-F1
#
_cell.length_a   1.000
_cell.length_b   1.000
_cell.length_c   1.000
_cell.angle_alpha   90.00
_cell.angle_beta   90.00
_cell.angle_gamma   90.00
#
_symmetry.space_group_name_H-M   'P 1'
#
loop_
_entity.id
_entity.type
_entity.pdbx_description
1 polymer ?
#
loop_
_entity_poly.entity_id
_entity_poly.type
_entity_poly.pdbx_seq_one_letter_code
_entity_poly.pdbx_strand_id
1 'polypeptide(L)'
;MSFVDKVEVWMEPYFACNMNDTVYNPEWGKGVPAMEKLRTTVKEFMEKPEYQELMKQELEKVEKYPNVWPQEQFRYAWLKDQLEVDPDDKQLVFIKDQSCAIYDHMNIFRMFQHDTYF
;
A
#
# COMPACT_ATOMS: atom_id res chain seq x y z
N MET A 1 25.68 -16.49 -6.63
CA MET A 1 24.52 -15.77 -6.09
C MET A 1 24.09 -16.48 -4.82
N SER A 2 24.38 -15.91 -3.66
CA SER A 2 23.78 -16.36 -2.40
C SER A 2 22.40 -15.72 -2.31
N PHE A 3 21.34 -16.54 -2.27
CA PHE A 3 20.03 -16.06 -1.86
C PHE A 3 20.18 -15.69 -0.38
N VAL A 4 19.91 -14.45 -0.03
CA VAL A 4 19.89 -14.03 1.38
C VAL A 4 18.63 -14.65 1.95
N ASP A 5 18.77 -15.67 2.81
CA ASP A 5 17.63 -16.21 3.55
C ASP A 5 17.03 -15.08 4.42
N LYS A 6 15.75 -15.18 4.77
CA LYS A 6 15.07 -14.26 5.73
C LYS A 6 14.82 -12.83 5.23
N VAL A 7 14.69 -12.63 3.92
CA VAL A 7 14.29 -11.34 3.33
C VAL A 7 12.94 -11.41 2.66
N GLU A 8 12.17 -10.33 2.76
CA GLU A 8 10.90 -10.16 2.05
C GLU A 8 10.90 -8.92 1.17
N VAL A 9 10.12 -8.96 0.10
CA VAL A 9 9.87 -7.81 -0.77
C VAL A 9 8.39 -7.48 -0.70
N TRP A 10 8.07 -6.28 -0.24
CA TRP A 10 6.71 -5.76 -0.22
C TRP A 10 6.53 -4.79 -1.38
N MET A 11 5.47 -5.03 -2.16
CA MET A 11 5.20 -4.31 -3.39
C MET A 11 4.12 -3.26 -3.14
N GLU A 12 4.49 -2.00 -3.27
CA GLU A 12 3.61 -0.83 -3.24
C GLU A 12 2.77 -0.64 -1.96
N PRO A 13 3.26 -0.98 -0.73
CA PRO A 13 2.44 -0.89 0.47
C PRO A 13 2.06 0.56 0.86
N TYR A 14 2.91 1.54 0.60
CA TYR A 14 2.63 2.97 0.85
C TYR A 14 1.69 3.53 -0.21
N PHE A 15 1.85 3.15 -1.48
CA PHE A 15 0.92 3.53 -2.53
C PHE A 15 -0.49 2.96 -2.26
N ALA A 16 -0.57 1.72 -1.77
CA ALA A 16 -1.84 1.14 -1.33
C ALA A 16 -2.48 1.97 -0.21
N CYS A 17 -1.71 2.38 0.81
CA CYS A 17 -2.20 3.27 1.86
C CYS A 17 -2.70 4.61 1.30
N ASN A 18 -1.92 5.24 0.42
CA ASN A 18 -2.27 6.52 -0.20
C ASN A 18 -3.56 6.42 -1.02
N MET A 19 -3.74 5.36 -1.80
CA MET A 19 -4.97 5.12 -2.56
C MET A 19 -6.20 5.00 -1.66
N ASN A 20 -6.06 4.31 -0.52
CA ASN A 20 -7.13 4.19 0.47
C ASN A 20 -7.47 5.52 1.14
N ASP A 21 -6.46 6.32 1.49
CA ASP A 21 -6.65 7.62 2.17
C ASP A 21 -7.19 8.70 1.23
N THR A 22 -6.99 8.54 -0.09
CA THR A 22 -7.37 9.53 -1.12
C THR A 22 -8.48 9.05 -2.04
N VAL A 23 -8.16 8.26 -3.06
CA VAL A 23 -9.04 7.87 -4.17
C VAL A 23 -10.25 7.07 -3.68
N TYR A 24 -10.03 6.13 -2.75
CA TYR A 24 -11.11 5.31 -2.19
C TYR A 24 -11.80 5.93 -0.97
N ASN A 25 -11.29 7.05 -0.45
CA ASN A 25 -11.90 7.78 0.65
C ASN A 25 -12.93 8.80 0.12
N PRO A 26 -14.25 8.63 0.41
CA PRO A 26 -15.27 9.55 -0.09
C PRO A 26 -15.20 10.95 0.55
N GLU A 27 -14.55 11.09 1.72
CA GLU A 27 -14.41 12.37 2.41
C GLU A 27 -13.19 13.17 1.93
N TRP A 28 -12.19 12.50 1.34
CA TRP A 28 -11.01 13.19 0.81
C TRP A 28 -11.38 14.03 -0.42
N GLY A 29 -11.02 15.31 -0.41
CA GLY A 29 -11.30 16.23 -1.52
C GLY A 29 -12.78 16.52 -1.77
N LYS A 30 -13.66 16.26 -0.78
CA LYS A 30 -15.10 16.53 -0.88
C LYS A 30 -15.38 18.00 -1.17
N GLY A 31 -16.26 18.28 -2.13
CA GLY A 31 -16.55 19.64 -2.58
C GLY A 31 -15.52 20.22 -3.56
N VAL A 32 -14.44 19.49 -3.89
CA VAL A 32 -13.50 19.88 -4.95
C VAL A 32 -13.97 19.26 -6.28
N PRO A 33 -14.40 20.06 -7.28
CA PRO A 33 -15.00 19.52 -8.51
C PRO A 33 -14.11 18.53 -9.27
N ALA A 34 -12.80 18.75 -9.26
CA ALA A 34 -11.85 17.84 -9.90
C ALA A 34 -11.80 16.46 -9.23
N MET A 35 -11.89 16.41 -7.89
CA MET A 35 -11.86 15.16 -7.13
C MET A 35 -13.18 14.42 -7.20
N GLU A 36 -14.30 15.15 -7.23
CA GLU A 36 -15.62 14.54 -7.49
C GLU A 36 -15.68 13.92 -8.89
N LYS A 37 -15.17 14.62 -9.90
CA LYS A 37 -15.06 14.06 -11.26
C LYS A 37 -14.18 12.82 -11.29
N LEU A 38 -13.01 12.87 -10.66
CA LEU A 38 -12.10 11.73 -10.57
C LEU A 38 -12.80 10.52 -9.94
N ARG A 39 -13.49 10.72 -8.81
CA ARG A 39 -14.21 9.66 -8.10
C ARG A 39 -15.30 9.03 -8.95
N THR A 40 -16.08 9.84 -9.67
CA THR A 40 -17.08 9.36 -10.61
C THR A 40 -16.44 8.53 -11.72
N THR A 41 -15.37 9.02 -12.34
CA THR A 41 -14.66 8.28 -13.40
C THR A 41 -14.07 6.96 -12.91
N VAL A 42 -13.48 6.95 -11.71
CA VAL A 42 -12.95 5.72 -11.09
C VAL A 42 -14.09 4.73 -10.81
N LYS A 43 -15.20 5.21 -10.24
CA LYS A 43 -16.37 4.37 -9.98
C LYS A 43 -16.94 3.77 -11.26
N GLU A 44 -17.17 4.60 -12.28
CA GLU A 44 -17.65 4.15 -13.60
C GLU A 44 -16.71 3.12 -14.22
N PHE A 45 -15.39 3.30 -14.07
CA PHE A 45 -14.41 2.34 -14.54
C PHE A 45 -14.48 1.01 -13.77
N MET A 46 -14.58 1.08 -12.44
CA MET A 46 -14.69 -0.11 -11.59
C MET A 46 -15.98 -0.88 -11.85
N GLU A 47 -17.07 -0.21 -12.22
CA GLU A 47 -18.36 -0.84 -12.54
C GLU A 47 -18.38 -1.49 -13.95
N LYS A 48 -17.33 -1.32 -14.76
CA LYS A 48 -17.26 -1.96 -16.09
C LYS A 48 -17.25 -3.48 -15.97
N PRO A 49 -18.06 -4.22 -16.76
CA PRO A 49 -18.10 -5.68 -16.72
C PRO A 49 -16.72 -6.33 -16.96
N GLU A 50 -15.92 -5.78 -17.87
CA GLU A 50 -14.58 -6.30 -18.16
C GLU A 50 -13.63 -6.17 -16.97
N TYR A 51 -13.76 -5.07 -16.22
CA TYR A 51 -12.98 -4.85 -15.01
C TYR A 51 -13.45 -5.78 -13.88
N GLN A 52 -14.77 -5.93 -13.69
CA GLN A 52 -15.34 -6.83 -12.69
C GLN A 52 -14.94 -8.29 -12.93
N GLU A 53 -14.98 -8.74 -14.19
CA GLU A 53 -14.54 -10.09 -14.57
C GLU A 53 -13.04 -10.30 -14.33
N LEU A 54 -12.21 -9.31 -14.71
CA LEU A 54 -10.78 -9.34 -14.42
C LEU A 54 -10.51 -9.42 -12.91
N MET A 55 -11.18 -8.60 -12.11
CA MET A 55 -11.03 -8.60 -10.65
C MET A 55 -11.43 -9.93 -10.04
N LYS A 56 -12.50 -10.56 -10.51
CA LYS A 56 -12.89 -11.90 -10.06
C LYS A 56 -11.80 -12.94 -10.34
N GLN A 57 -11.22 -12.93 -11.54
CA GLN A 57 -10.13 -13.85 -11.91
C GLN A 57 -8.87 -13.61 -11.09
N GLU A 58 -8.53 -12.36 -10.79
CA GLU A 58 -7.40 -12.03 -9.93
C GLU A 58 -7.67 -12.45 -8.47
N LEU A 59 -8.88 -12.24 -7.93
CA LEU A 59 -9.24 -12.68 -6.58
C LEU A 59 -9.16 -14.22 -6.42
N GLU A 60 -9.61 -14.98 -7.41
CA GLU A 60 -9.48 -16.44 -7.43
C GLU A 60 -8.01 -16.92 -7.47
N LYS A 61 -7.09 -16.09 -8.00
CA LYS A 61 -5.64 -16.35 -7.91
C LYS A 61 -5.14 -15.99 -6.52
N VAL A 62 -5.54 -14.83 -5.98
CA VAL A 62 -5.10 -14.29 -4.70
C VAL A 62 -5.45 -15.19 -3.52
N GLU A 63 -6.64 -15.79 -3.47
CA GLU A 63 -7.03 -16.74 -2.41
C GLU A 63 -6.06 -17.93 -2.28
N LYS A 64 -5.29 -18.23 -3.33
CA LYS A 64 -4.32 -19.32 -3.35
C LYS A 64 -2.92 -18.90 -2.88
N TYR A 65 -2.67 -17.60 -2.69
CA TYR A 65 -1.36 -17.08 -2.30
C TYR A 65 -1.40 -16.48 -0.89
N PRO A 66 -0.71 -17.08 0.10
CA PRO A 66 -0.71 -16.60 1.47
C PRO A 66 -0.01 -15.24 1.66
N ASN A 67 0.71 -14.75 0.64
CA ASN A 67 1.54 -13.55 0.70
C ASN A 67 0.89 -12.34 0.02
N VAL A 68 -0.43 -12.39 -0.22
CA VAL A 68 -1.18 -11.27 -0.77
C VAL A 68 -2.13 -10.75 0.29
N TRP A 69 -2.01 -9.46 0.61
CA TRP A 69 -2.92 -8.78 1.53
C TRP A 69 -4.01 -8.04 0.76
N PRO A 70 -5.24 -8.02 1.28
CA PRO A 70 -6.33 -7.27 0.67
C PRO A 70 -6.09 -5.76 0.80
N GLN A 71 -6.39 -5.03 -0.27
CA GLN A 71 -6.15 -3.59 -0.40
C GLN A 71 -6.73 -2.80 0.79
N GLU A 72 -7.89 -3.18 1.32
CA GLU A 72 -8.62 -2.47 2.38
C GLU A 72 -7.89 -2.47 3.73
N GLN A 73 -6.92 -3.37 3.94
CA GLN A 73 -6.12 -3.43 5.17
C GLN A 73 -5.02 -2.38 5.21
N PHE A 74 -4.58 -1.88 4.05
CA PHE A 74 -3.45 -0.95 3.96
C PHE A 74 -3.84 0.42 4.51
N ARG A 75 -3.36 0.71 5.71
CA ARG A 75 -3.36 2.04 6.32
C ARG A 75 -1.98 2.29 6.87
N TYR A 76 -1.52 3.55 6.86
CA TYR A 76 -0.18 3.89 7.32
C TYR A 76 0.14 3.36 8.73
N ALA A 77 -0.80 3.48 9.67
CA ALA A 77 -0.62 2.95 11.02
C ALA A 77 -0.45 1.42 11.02
N TRP A 78 -1.32 0.70 10.29
CA TRP A 78 -1.22 -0.75 10.17
C TRP A 78 0.10 -1.18 9.52
N LEU A 79 0.49 -0.53 8.41
CA LEU A 79 1.75 -0.82 7.72
C LEU A 79 2.96 -0.59 8.62
N LYS A 80 2.96 0.50 9.39
CA LYS A 80 3.97 0.78 10.40
C LYS A 80 4.02 -0.32 11.45
N ASP A 81 2.87 -0.71 12.01
CA ASP A 81 2.80 -1.79 13.01
C ASP A 81 3.37 -3.10 12.42
N GLN A 82 3.06 -3.44 11.17
CA GLN A 82 3.61 -4.65 10.54
C GLN A 82 5.12 -4.60 10.29
N LEU A 83 5.70 -3.42 10.06
CA LEU A 83 7.15 -3.23 9.87
C LEU A 83 7.90 -3.16 11.21
N GLU A 84 7.24 -2.74 12.29
CA GLU A 84 7.79 -2.67 13.64
C GLU A 84 7.64 -3.98 14.43
N VAL A 85 6.71 -4.85 14.03
CA VAL A 85 6.67 -6.24 14.49
C VAL A 85 7.96 -6.90 14.03
N ASP A 86 8.89 -7.15 14.96
CA ASP A 86 10.05 -8.01 14.74
C ASP A 86 9.51 -9.40 14.42
N PRO A 87 9.43 -9.80 13.15
CA PRO A 87 8.88 -11.09 12.83
C PRO A 87 9.99 -12.07 13.17
N ASP A 88 9.80 -12.85 14.24
CA ASP A 88 10.69 -13.95 14.61
C ASP A 88 11.15 -14.66 13.31
N ASP A 89 12.43 -14.49 12.97
CA ASP A 89 13.12 -14.96 11.75
C ASP A 89 13.19 -14.12 10.46
N LYS A 90 12.79 -12.82 10.36
CA LYS A 90 13.15 -11.99 9.18
C LYS A 90 14.17 -10.91 9.50
N GLN A 91 15.20 -10.80 8.66
CA GLN A 91 16.30 -9.87 8.87
C GLN A 91 16.05 -8.52 8.19
N LEU A 92 15.36 -8.50 7.03
CA LEU A 92 15.12 -7.29 6.24
C LEU A 92 13.83 -7.39 5.42
N VAL A 93 13.06 -6.29 5.37
CA VAL A 93 11.96 -6.09 4.42
C VAL A 93 12.36 -5.02 3.41
N PHE A 94 12.38 -5.37 2.13
CA PHE A 94 12.56 -4.44 1.03
C PHE A 94 11.21 -3.91 0.58
N ILE A 95 11.04 -2.59 0.61
CA ILE A 95 9.83 -1.95 0.09
C ILE A 95 10.13 -1.38 -1.29
N LYS A 96 9.35 -1.82 -2.28
CA LYS A 96 9.36 -1.25 -3.63
C LYS A 96 8.06 -0.49 -3.83
N ASP A 97 8.14 0.83 -3.89
CA ASP A 97 6.98 1.71 -3.96
C ASP A 97 7.14 2.82 -5.01
N GLN A 98 6.02 3.37 -5.47
CA GLN A 98 6.00 4.61 -6.22
C GLN A 98 6.43 5.77 -5.33
N SER A 99 7.45 6.50 -5.78
CA SER A 99 8.05 7.59 -5.00
C SER A 99 7.03 8.63 -4.52
N CYS A 100 5.97 8.90 -5.28
CA CYS A 100 4.90 9.83 -4.89
C CYS A 100 4.19 9.43 -3.59
N ALA A 101 4.03 8.14 -3.30
CA ALA A 101 3.41 7.68 -2.07
C ALA A 101 4.34 7.76 -0.85
N ILE A 102 5.65 7.69 -1.07
CA ILE A 102 6.66 7.74 0.01
C ILE A 102 6.86 9.19 0.50
N TYR A 103 6.89 10.16 -0.42
CA TYR A 103 7.24 11.56 -0.10
C TYR A 103 6.29 12.20 0.92
N ASP A 104 4.99 11.91 0.84
CA ASP A 104 3.99 12.50 1.72
C ASP A 104 4.12 12.04 3.18
N HIS A 105 4.84 10.94 3.43
CA HIS A 105 4.99 10.32 4.76
C HIS A 105 6.44 10.19 5.24
N MET A 106 7.43 10.74 4.50
CA MET A 106 8.86 10.67 4.85
C MET A 106 9.24 11.34 6.19
N ASN A 107 8.37 12.15 6.79
CA ASN A 107 8.63 12.71 8.13
C ASN A 107 8.69 11.65 9.23
N ILE A 108 8.16 10.44 8.99
CA ILE A 108 8.23 9.32 9.93
C ILE A 108 9.63 8.67 9.93
N PHE A 109 10.31 8.62 8.78
CA PHE A 109 11.65 8.02 8.66
C PHE A 109 12.77 8.88 9.26
N ARG A 110 12.54 10.19 9.46
CA ARG A 110 13.51 11.08 10.11
C ARG A 110 13.68 10.84 11.62
N MET A 111 12.82 10.03 12.26
CA MET A 111 12.99 9.70 13.68
C MET A 111 14.08 8.62 13.94
N PHE A 112 14.54 7.89 12.93
CA PHE A 112 15.58 6.85 13.11
C PHE A 112 17.00 7.29 12.72
N GLN A 113 17.21 8.54 12.32
CA GLN A 113 18.54 9.07 11.96
C GLN A 113 19.17 9.99 13.01
N HIS A 114 18.50 10.28 14.13
CA HIS A 114 19.03 11.24 15.11
C HIS A 114 19.70 10.65 16.36
N ASP A 115 19.74 9.32 16.55
CA ASP A 115 20.31 8.71 17.77
C ASP A 115 21.62 7.94 17.55
N THR A 116 22.45 8.35 16.59
CA THR A 116 23.83 7.83 16.46
C THR A 116 24.86 8.93 16.23
N TYR A 117 25.02 9.81 17.23
CA TYR A 117 26.29 10.52 17.46
C TYR A 117 26.47 10.81 18.95
N PHE A 118 27.17 9.90 19.64
CA PHE A 118 28.11 10.19 20.74
C PHE A 118 29.22 9.14 20.72
#